data_AF-A0A2X1Q0G7-F1
#
_entry.id   AF-A0A2X1Q0G7-F1
#
_cell.length_a   1.000
_cell.length_b   1.000
_cell.length_c   1.000
_cell.angle_alpha   90.00
_cell.angle_beta   90.00
_cell.angle_gamma   90.00
#
_symmetry.space_group_name_H-M   'P 1'
#
loop_
_entity.id
_entity.type
_entity.pdbx_description
1 polymer ?
#
loop_
_entity_poly.entity_id
_entity_poly.type
_entity_poly.pdbx_seq_one_letter_code
_entity_poly.pdbx_strand_id
1 'polypeptide(L)'
;MIEQGLAYRCYCTKDRLEELRHTQEQNKEKPRYDRHCLHDHIRSPDEPHVVRFKNPTEGSVVFDDAVRGRIEISNSELDDLIIRRTDGSPTYKLLCSCR
;
A
#
# COMPACT_ATOMS: atom_id res chain seq x y z
N MET A 1 -7.15 11.14 4.49
CA MET A 1 -6.18 10.07 4.20
C MET A 1 -4.77 10.60 3.91
N ILE A 2 -4.53 11.34 2.82
CA ILE A 2 -3.17 11.86 2.53
C ILE A 2 -2.76 12.95 3.54
N GLU A 3 -3.62 13.94 3.78
CA GLU A 3 -3.38 15.01 4.77
C GLU A 3 -3.27 14.49 6.21
N GLN A 4 -3.87 13.33 6.48
CA GLN A 4 -3.81 12.67 7.79
C GLN A 4 -2.56 11.78 7.94
N GLY A 5 -1.67 11.73 6.94
CA GLY A 5 -0.46 10.89 6.96
C GLY A 5 -0.72 9.37 6.84
N LEU A 6 -1.97 8.97 6.55
CA LEU A 6 -2.40 7.58 6.40
C LEU A 6 -2.16 7.02 4.99
N ALA A 7 -1.80 7.88 4.03
CA ALA A 7 -1.52 7.52 2.65
C ALA A 7 -0.45 8.41 2.05
N TYR A 8 0.31 7.88 1.09
CA TYR A 8 1.37 8.61 0.39
C TYR A 8 1.28 8.42 -1.13
N ARG A 9 1.87 9.35 -1.87
CA ARG A 9 1.95 9.29 -3.34
C ARG A 9 3.18 8.47 -3.74
N CYS A 10 2.99 7.56 -4.68
CA CYS A 10 4.05 6.73 -5.24
C CYS A 10 4.14 7.01 -6.74
N TYR A 11 5.35 7.36 -7.17
CA TYR A 11 5.70 7.70 -8.56
C TYR A 11 6.56 6.60 -9.22
N CYS A 12 6.64 5.41 -8.60
CA CYS A 12 7.41 4.31 -9.17
C CYS A 12 6.83 3.89 -10.52
N THR A 13 7.70 3.72 -11.52
CA THR A 13 7.36 3.13 -12.80
C THR A 13 7.03 1.65 -12.64
N LYS A 14 6.29 1.10 -13.61
CA LYS A 14 5.96 -0.33 -13.63
C LYS A 14 7.22 -1.18 -13.75
N ASP A 15 8.18 -0.76 -14.57
CA ASP A 15 9.43 -1.50 -14.81
C ASP A 15 10.23 -1.69 -13.50
N ARG A 16 10.37 -0.63 -12.70
CA ARG A 16 11.02 -0.70 -11.38
C ARG A 16 10.32 -1.68 -10.44
N LEU A 17 8.98 -1.69 -10.44
CA LEU A 17 8.21 -2.59 -9.59
C LEU A 17 8.36 -4.06 -10.03
N GLU A 18 8.54 -4.29 -11.32
CA GLU A 18 8.77 -5.62 -11.87
C GLU A 18 10.19 -6.12 -11.54
N GLU A 19 11.20 -5.27 -11.67
CA GLU A 19 12.56 -5.55 -11.22
C GLU A 19 12.59 -5.89 -9.72
N LEU A 20 11.88 -5.11 -8.90
CA LEU A 20 11.76 -5.36 -7.46
C LEU A 20 11.18 -6.76 -7.17
N ARG A 21 10.11 -7.13 -7.86
CA ARG A 21 9.50 -8.47 -7.72
C ARG A 21 10.47 -9.55 -8.14
N HIS A 22 11.14 -9.39 -9.27
CA HIS A 22 12.09 -10.36 -9.78
C HIS A 22 13.27 -10.55 -8.81
N THR A 23 13.80 -9.48 -8.22
CA THR A 23 14.82 -9.57 -7.17
C THR A 23 14.31 -10.29 -5.93
N GLN A 24 13.08 -10.01 -5.48
CA GLN A 24 12.47 -10.68 -4.34
C GLN A 24 12.23 -12.18 -4.61
N GLU A 25 11.78 -12.54 -5.80
CA GLU A 25 11.60 -13.92 -6.24
C GLU A 25 12.91 -14.69 -6.26
N GLN A 26 13.98 -14.09 -6.81
CA GLN A 26 15.33 -14.67 -6.79
C GLN A 26 15.83 -14.90 -5.37
N ASN A 27 15.54 -13.96 -4.46
CA ASN A 27 15.91 -14.06 -3.05
C ASN A 27 14.95 -14.94 -2.22
N LYS A 28 13.92 -15.53 -2.83
CA LYS A 28 12.83 -16.28 -2.16
C LYS A 28 12.12 -15.48 -1.06
N GLU A 29 12.10 -14.17 -1.21
CA GLU A 29 11.38 -13.27 -0.33
C GLU A 29 9.93 -13.14 -0.79
N LYS A 30 9.03 -12.80 0.15
CA LYS A 30 7.65 -12.48 -0.21
C LYS A 30 7.62 -11.19 -1.04
N PRO A 31 6.93 -11.17 -2.19
CA PRO A 31 6.89 -9.98 -3.03
C PRO A 31 6.14 -8.86 -2.31
N ARG A 32 6.85 -7.79 -1.95
CA ARG A 32 6.32 -6.67 -1.17
C ARG A 32 6.85 -5.34 -1.69
N TYR A 33 6.06 -4.28 -1.54
CA TYR A 33 6.53 -2.96 -1.92
C TYR A 33 7.53 -2.43 -0.88
N ASP A 34 8.64 -1.88 -1.36
CA ASP A 34 9.79 -1.44 -0.55
C ASP A 34 9.62 -0.04 0.09
N ARG A 35 8.44 0.57 -0.06
CA ARG A 35 8.13 1.92 0.47
C ARG A 35 9.08 3.02 -0.01
N HIS A 36 9.70 2.84 -1.16
CA HIS A 36 10.70 3.76 -1.69
C HIS A 36 10.20 5.22 -1.76
N CYS A 37 8.97 5.43 -2.26
CA CYS A 37 8.38 6.76 -2.36
C CYS A 37 7.82 7.32 -1.05
N LEU A 38 7.97 6.63 0.09
CA LEU A 38 7.54 7.15 1.38
C LEU A 38 8.43 8.32 1.83
N HIS A 39 9.71 8.31 1.47
CA HIS A 39 10.70 9.32 1.86
C HIS A 39 10.99 10.34 0.76
N ASP A 40 10.55 10.05 -0.48
CA ASP A 40 10.78 10.90 -1.64
C ASP A 40 9.57 11.81 -1.88
N HIS A 41 9.57 12.97 -1.22
CA HIS A 41 8.49 13.96 -1.27
C HIS A 41 8.71 15.08 -2.31
N ILE A 42 9.79 15.02 -3.10
CA ILE A 42 10.27 16.14 -3.93
C ILE A 42 9.74 16.03 -5.38
N ARG A 43 8.48 15.59 -5.56
CA ARG A 43 7.87 15.50 -6.90
C ARG A 43 6.59 16.29 -7.00
N SER A 44 6.39 16.89 -8.17
CA SER A 44 5.22 17.73 -8.45
C SER A 44 3.93 16.90 -8.31
N PRO A 45 2.88 17.44 -7.66
CA PRO A 45 1.59 16.76 -7.54
C PRO A 45 0.90 16.51 -8.89
N ASP A 46 1.35 17.17 -9.96
CA ASP A 46 0.80 17.05 -11.31
C ASP A 46 1.37 15.86 -12.11
N GLU A 47 2.41 15.20 -11.60
CA GLU A 47 2.93 13.98 -12.23
C GLU A 47 1.98 12.78 -12.02
N PRO A 48 1.90 11.86 -12.99
CA PRO A 48 1.08 10.66 -12.87
C PRO A 48 1.57 9.80 -11.70
N HIS A 49 0.70 9.64 -10.69
CA HIS A 49 1.03 8.94 -9.46
C HIS A 49 -0.10 8.02 -9.00
N VAL A 50 0.27 6.97 -8.27
CA VAL A 50 -0.67 6.16 -7.52
C VAL A 50 -0.65 6.57 -6.07
N VAL A 51 -1.77 6.41 -5.37
CA VAL A 51 -1.84 6.63 -3.92
C VAL A 51 -1.81 5.28 -3.23
N ARG A 52 -0.88 5.11 -2.31
CA ARG A 52 -0.73 3.90 -1.48
C ARG A 52 -1.14 4.18 -0.04
N PHE A 53 -1.75 3.20 0.60
CA PHE A 53 -2.03 3.23 2.02
C PHE A 53 -0.74 2.99 2.81
N LYS A 54 -0.49 3.82 3.82
CA LYS A 54 0.66 3.69 4.71
C LYS A 54 0.25 2.75 5.84
N ASN A 55 0.51 1.45 5.67
CA ASN A 55 0.27 0.52 6.77
C ASN A 55 1.32 0.73 7.87
N PRO A 56 0.93 0.71 9.16
CA PRO A 56 1.91 0.58 10.23
C PRO A 56 2.73 -0.71 10.03
N THR A 57 4.02 -0.71 10.36
CA THR A 57 4.89 -1.90 10.28
C THR A 57 4.83 -2.76 11.54
N GLU A 58 4.38 -2.17 12.64
CA GLU A 58 4.38 -2.77 13.96
C GLU A 58 2.95 -2.84 14.50
N GLY A 59 2.73 -3.80 15.41
CA GLY A 59 1.43 -4.08 16.01
C GLY A 59 0.62 -5.12 15.25
N SER A 60 -0.59 -5.34 15.74
CA SER A 60 -1.57 -6.23 15.11
C SER A 60 -2.90 -5.51 14.97
N VAL A 61 -3.59 -5.78 13.86
CA VAL A 61 -4.98 -5.38 13.68
C VAL A 61 -5.84 -6.54 14.17
N VAL A 62 -6.58 -6.26 15.24
CA VAL A 62 -7.52 -7.21 15.84
C VAL A 62 -8.93 -6.73 15.51
N PHE A 63 -9.74 -7.62 14.95
CA PHE A 63 -11.15 -7.37 14.72
C PHE A 63 -11.98 -8.64 14.96
N ASP A 64 -13.20 -8.45 15.44
CA ASP A 64 -14.12 -9.54 15.70
C ASP A 64 -15.03 -9.74 14.48
N ASP A 65 -14.82 -10.85 13.78
CA ASP A 65 -15.67 -11.28 12.67
C ASP A 65 -16.85 -12.09 13.21
N ALA A 66 -18.05 -11.81 12.73
CA ALA A 66 -19.27 -12.46 13.22
C ALA A 66 -19.33 -13.98 12.92
N VAL A 67 -18.53 -14.47 11.96
CA VAL A 67 -18.51 -15.89 11.57
C VAL A 67 -17.27 -16.58 12.11
N ARG A 68 -16.10 -15.93 12.04
CA ARG A 68 -14.81 -16.52 12.39
C ARG A 68 -14.33 -16.19 13.81
N GLY A 69 -15.00 -15.27 14.51
CA GLY A 69 -14.60 -14.80 15.84
C GLY A 69 -13.44 -13.79 15.77
N ARG A 70 -12.63 -13.73 16.84
CA ARG A 70 -11.50 -12.80 16.96
C ARG A 70 -10.41 -13.16 15.96
N ILE A 71 -10.19 -12.29 14.96
CA ILE A 71 -9.09 -12.41 14.00
C ILE A 71 -8.02 -11.39 14.39
N GLU A 72 -6.78 -11.86 14.48
CA GLU A 72 -5.60 -11.04 14.72
C GLU A 72 -4.66 -11.17 13.53
N ILE A 73 -4.42 -10.05 12.83
CA ILE A 73 -3.52 -9.99 11.68
C ILE A 73 -2.32 -9.14 12.06
N SER A 74 -1.11 -9.70 11.93
CA SER A 74 0.11 -8.94 12.15
C SER A 74 0.28 -7.89 11.06
N ASN A 75 0.58 -6.65 11.45
CA ASN A 75 0.83 -5.57 10.49
C ASN A 75 2.05 -5.83 9.60
N SER A 76 2.97 -6.69 10.03
CA SER A 76 4.09 -7.15 9.22
C SER A 76 3.69 -7.93 7.97
N GLU A 77 2.47 -8.47 7.94
CA GLU A 77 1.91 -9.20 6.80
C GLU A 77 1.08 -8.30 5.87
N LEU A 78 0.83 -7.05 6.27
CA LEU A 78 -0.02 -6.12 5.53
C LEU A 78 0.83 -5.21 4.63
N ASP A 79 0.70 -5.41 3.32
CA ASP A 79 1.37 -4.57 2.32
C ASP A 79 0.74 -3.18 2.15
N ASP A 80 1.53 -2.24 1.61
CA ASP A 80 1.08 -0.90 1.22
C ASP A 80 0.23 -0.96 -0.07
N LEU A 81 -1.06 -1.19 0.13
CA LEU A 81 -2.03 -1.35 -0.94
C LEU A 81 -2.23 -0.06 -1.74
N ILE A 82 -2.35 -0.19 -3.06
CA ILE A 82 -2.79 0.91 -3.93
C ILE A 82 -4.27 1.17 -3.66
N ILE A 83 -4.58 2.39 -3.27
CA ILE A 83 -5.94 2.84 -2.98
C ILE A 83 -6.50 3.68 -4.14
N ARG A 84 -5.65 4.42 -4.85
CA ARG A 84 -6.05 5.19 -6.05
C ARG A 84 -5.06 4.97 -7.18
N ARG A 85 -5.59 4.70 -8.38
CA ARG A 85 -4.80 4.57 -9.62
C ARG A 85 -4.44 5.95 -10.19
N THR A 86 -3.55 5.96 -11.16
CA THR A 86 -3.16 7.16 -11.93
C THR A 86 -4.36 7.87 -12.55
N ASP A 87 -5.35 7.10 -12.97
CA ASP A 87 -6.54 7.61 -13.66
C ASP A 87 -7.61 8.15 -12.70
N GLY A 88 -7.26 8.32 -11.41
CA GLY A 88 -8.17 8.81 -10.37
C GLY A 88 -9.17 7.77 -9.85
N SER A 89 -9.30 6.61 -10.51
CA SER A 89 -10.19 5.54 -10.08
C SER A 89 -9.75 4.93 -8.73
N PRO A 90 -10.68 4.75 -7.76
CA PRO A 90 -10.39 4.02 -6.55
C PRO A 90 -10.23 2.53 -6.86
N THR A 91 -9.36 1.86 -6.13
CA THR A 91 -9.18 0.41 -6.28
C THR A 91 -10.29 -0.31 -5.50
N TYR A 92 -10.70 -1.51 -5.95
CA TYR A 92 -11.78 -2.34 -5.39
C TYR A 92 -11.88 -2.35 -3.85
N LYS A 93 -10.73 -2.30 -3.16
CA LYS A 93 -10.64 -2.30 -1.69
C LYS A 93 -11.16 -1.03 -1.00
N LEU A 94 -11.50 0.04 -1.73
CA LEU A 94 -11.98 1.31 -1.18
C LEU A 94 -13.47 1.61 -1.42
N LEU A 95 -14.17 0.82 -2.24
CA LEU A 95 -15.57 1.11 -2.62
C LEU A 95 -16.56 1.03 -1.42
N CYS A 96 -16.15 0.51 -0.27
CA CYS A 96 -17.03 0.30 0.89
C CYS A 96 -16.80 1.29 2.07
N SER A 97 -15.84 2.24 1.97
CA SER A 97 -15.44 3.08 3.12
C SER A 97 -15.92 4.54 3.06
N CYS A 98 -16.59 4.96 1.97
CA CYS A 98 -17.18 6.30 1.90
C CYS A 98 -18.64 6.26 2.36
N ARG A 99 -18.85 6.26 3.68
CA ARG A 99 -20.11 6.74 4.27
C ARG A 99 -19.83 7.45 5.57
#